data_AF-A0A925BFT1-F1
#
_entry.id   AF-A0A925BFT1-F1
#
_cell.length_a   1.000
_cell.length_b   1.000
_cell.length_c   1.000
_cell.angle_alpha   90.00
_cell.angle_beta   90.00
_cell.angle_gamma   90.00
#
_symmetry.space_group_name_H-M   'P 1'
#
loop_
_entity.id
_entity.type
_entity.pdbx_description
1 polymer ?
#
loop_
_entity_poly.entity_id
_entity_poly.type
_entity_poly.pdbx_seq_one_letter_code
_entity_poly.pdbx_strand_id
1 'polypeptide(L)' 'IDVNAMASFMGERGFSMDKGYGKIKEKTFRIAHMGDMQPTMLEEVLSGIDEFLGE' A
#
# COMPACT_ATOMS: atom_id res chain seq x y z
N ILE A 1 -4.79 -10.34 7.18
CA ILE A 1 -3.95 -9.22 6.70
C ILE A 1 -4.58 -7.94 7.23
N ASP A 2 -3.88 -7.22 8.09
CA ASP A 2 -4.36 -5.96 8.66
C ASP A 2 -3.97 -4.81 7.73
N VAL A 3 -4.95 -4.21 7.06
CA VAL A 3 -4.73 -3.14 6.07
C VAL A 3 -4.26 -1.85 6.74
N ASN A 4 -4.63 -1.60 8.01
CA ASN A 4 -4.16 -0.42 8.74
C ASN A 4 -2.68 -0.57 9.08
N ALA A 5 -2.27 -1.73 9.57
CA ALA A 5 -0.87 -2.03 9.88
C ALA A 5 -0.01 -1.97 8.61
N MET A 6 -0.49 -2.55 7.51
CA MET A 6 0.20 -2.50 6.22
C MET A 6 0.35 -1.06 5.71
N ALA A 7 -0.71 -0.26 5.77
CA ALA A 7 -0.64 1.15 5.37
C ALA A 7 0.31 1.97 6.26
N SER A 8 0.39 1.64 7.56
CA SER A 8 1.33 2.28 8.48
C SER A 8 2.78 1.91 8.14
N PHE A 9 3.04 0.63 7.90
CA PHE A 9 4.35 0.10 7.51
C PHE A 9 4.84 0.70 6.18
N MET A 10 3.96 0.79 5.19
CA MET A 10 4.24 1.44 3.90
C MET A 10 4.42 2.95 4.06
N GLY A 11 3.70 3.57 5.01
CA GLY A 11 3.88 4.97 5.38
C GLY A 11 5.27 5.30 5.92
N GLU A 12 5.86 4.39 6.71
CA GLU A 12 7.27 4.53 7.16
C GLU A 12 8.27 4.48 6.00
N ARG A 13 7.90 3.84 4.89
CA ARG A 13 8.67 3.78 3.64
C ARG A 13 8.41 4.94 2.67
N GLY A 14 7.60 5.92 3.09
CA GLY A 14 7.24 7.08 2.27
C GLY A 14 6.07 6.84 1.30
N PHE A 15 5.41 5.68 1.37
CA PHE A 15 4.27 5.35 0.51
C PHE A 15 2.94 5.61 1.23
N SER A 16 2.12 6.48 0.66
CA SER A 16 0.75 6.70 1.15
C SER A 16 -0.21 5.72 0.49
N MET A 17 -0.86 4.87 1.31
CA MET A 17 -1.90 3.94 0.85
C MET A 17 -3.29 4.38 1.28
N ASP A 18 -4.22 4.30 0.35
CA ASP A 18 -5.59 4.71 0.60
C ASP A 18 -6.45 3.50 1.00
N LYS A 19 -7.00 3.51 2.22
CA LYS A 19 -7.66 2.35 2.87
C LYS A 19 -9.12 2.14 2.46
N GLY A 20 -9.50 2.64 1.28
CA GLY A 20 -10.86 2.60 0.75
C GLY A 20 -11.85 3.51 1.50
N TYR A 21 -13.09 3.55 1.03
CA TYR A 21 -14.15 4.40 1.59
C TYR A 21 -15.43 3.62 1.89
N GLY A 22 -16.27 4.15 2.78
CA GLY A 22 -17.58 3.58 3.10
C GLY A 22 -17.47 2.17 3.69
N LYS A 23 -18.18 1.19 3.10
CA LYS A 23 -18.27 -0.18 3.62
C LYS A 23 -16.99 -1.01 3.45
N ILE A 24 -16.06 -0.56 2.60
CA ILE A 24 -14.77 -1.21 2.32
C ILE A 24 -13.59 -0.54 3.03
N LYS A 25 -13.87 0.52 3.81
CA LYS A 25 -12.88 1.20 4.64
C LYS A 25 -12.18 0.16 5.54
N GLU A 26 -10.85 0.18 5.56
CA GLU A 26 -9.99 -0.72 6.36
C GLU A 26 -10.01 -2.20 5.94
N LYS A 27 -10.73 -2.54 4.87
CA LYS A 27 -10.76 -3.89 4.28
C LYS A 27 -10.04 -3.98 2.94
N THR A 28 -9.90 -2.84 2.27
CA THR A 28 -9.26 -2.72 0.97
C THR A 28 -8.21 -1.62 1.02
N PHE A 29 -7.20 -1.74 0.18
CA PHE A 29 -6.22 -0.69 -0.06
C PHE A 29 -6.18 -0.35 -1.55
N ARG A 30 -5.70 0.84 -1.88
CA ARG A 30 -5.46 1.28 -3.26
C ARG A 30 -4.03 1.78 -3.38
N ILE A 31 -3.37 1.35 -4.44
CA ILE A 31 -2.06 1.84 -4.86
C ILE A 31 -2.33 2.88 -5.96
N ALA A 32 -1.85 4.10 -5.75
CA ALA A 32 -2.06 5.18 -6.70
C ALA A 32 -1.12 5.04 -7.90
N HIS A 33 -1.57 4.39 -8.98
CA HIS A 33 -0.74 4.19 -10.19
C HIS A 33 -0.68 5.40 -11.15
N MET A 34 -1.42 6.47 -10.87
CA MET A 34 -1.55 7.63 -11.76
C MET A 34 -0.55 8.73 -11.39
N GLY A 35 -0.14 9.53 -12.38
CA GLY A 35 0.74 10.69 -12.19
C GLY A 35 2.20 10.35 -12.52
N ASP A 36 3.11 10.65 -11.61
CA ASP A 36 4.57 10.46 -11.77
C ASP A 36 5.05 9.06 -11.34
N MET A 37 4.14 8.13 -11.05
CA MET A 37 4.50 6.80 -10.56
C MET A 37 5.29 6.04 -11.63
N GLN A 38 6.55 5.75 -11.32
CA GLN A 38 7.41 4.91 -12.15
C GLN A 38 7.16 3.42 -11.86
N PRO A 39 7.38 2.53 -12.84
CA PRO A 39 7.29 1.08 -12.63
C PRO A 39 8.20 0.61 -11.49
N THR A 40 9.37 1.22 -11.31
CA THR A 40 10.27 0.93 -10.20
C THR A 40 9.66 1.26 -8.84
N MET A 41 8.92 2.36 -8.71
CA MET A 41 8.19 2.69 -7.49
C MET A 41 7.06 1.70 -7.22
N LEU A 42 6.41 1.20 -8.28
CA LEU A 42 5.39 0.16 -8.13
C LEU A 42 6.02 -1.15 -7.63
N GLU A 43 7.18 -1.53 -8.15
CA GLU A 43 7.94 -2.68 -7.66
C GLU A 43 8.33 -2.53 -6.18
N GLU A 44 8.79 -1.35 -5.76
CA GLU A 44 9.08 -1.06 -4.33
C GLU A 44 7.82 -1.18 -3.46
N VAL A 45 6.68 -0.70 -3.97
CA VAL A 45 5.40 -0.81 -3.27
C VAL A 45 4.99 -2.27 -3.11
N LEU A 46 5.09 -3.07 -4.16
CA LEU A 46 4.75 -4.49 -4.14
C LEU A 46 5.72 -5.27 -3.25
N SER A 47 7.02 -5.03 -3.37
CA SER A 47 8.03 -5.67 -2.52
C SER A 47 7.81 -5.34 -1.05
N GLY A 48 7.40 -4.12 -0.72
CA GLY A 48 7.06 -3.77 0.65
C GLY A 48 5.79 -4.45 1.17
N ILE A 49 4.84 -4.76 0.29
CA ILE A 49 3.68 -5.58 0.62
C ILE A 49 4.09 -7.03 0.85
N ASP A 50 4.91 -7.62 -0.02
CA ASP A 50 5.46 -8.97 0.15
C ASP A 50 6.23 -9.11 1.48
N GLU A 51 7.10 -8.15 1.80
CA GLU A 51 7.81 -8.14 3.09
C GLU A 51 6.85 -8.06 4.30
N PHE A 52 5.76 -7.31 4.19
CA PHE A 52 4.74 -7.25 5.24
C PHE A 52 3.96 -8.57 5.37
N LEU A 53 3.71 -9.24 4.24
CA LEU A 53 3.07 -10.55 4.20
C LEU A 53 4.02 -11.67 4.66
N GLY A 54 5.32 -11.44 4.60
CA GLY A 54 6.36 -12.41 4.93
C GLY A 54 6.56 -13.46 3.84
N GLU A 55 6.30 -13.09 2.58
CA GLU A 55 6.53 -13.92 1.39
C GLU A 55 7.90 -13.65 0.74
#